data_AF-A0A835HQ08-F1
#
_entry.id   AF-A0A835HQ08-F1
#
_cell.length_a   1.000
_cell.length_b   1.000
_cell.length_c   1.000
_cell.angle_alpha   90.00
_cell.angle_beta   90.00
_cell.angle_gamma   90.00
#
_symmetry.space_group_name_H-M   'P 1'
#
loop_
_entity.id
_entity.type
_entity.pdbx_description
1 polymer ?
#
loop_
_entity_poly.entity_id
_entity_poly.type
_entity_poly.pdbx_seq_one_letter_code
_entity_poly.pdbx_strand_id
1 'polypeptide(L)'
;MEMRSEEAEETMQQQQVQVPPVLEEKKKKRVMVALDEHEGSFYALKWDLNNLFTTCDHGLGVDQQDVGIMIIVHVQLPFQHYIYPGPAGPAVYGNTSVMESVKKAQEHNSAILLSCAVQICEEKPTKVETVVLDGDPKEMICQAAEQTHPDILVVGSRGLSKLKRTFLGSVSDYCAHHVKCPILIVKPPK
;
A
#
# COMPACT_ATOMS: atom_id res chain seq x y z
N MET A 1 -36.83 -32.46 -61.61
CA MET A 1 -36.17 -31.14 -61.81
C MET A 1 -36.53 -30.29 -60.60
N GLU A 2 -36.11 -30.73 -59.42
CA GLU A 2 -36.39 -30.10 -58.12
C GLU A 2 -35.15 -30.34 -57.28
N MET A 3 -34.08 -29.64 -57.62
CA MET A 3 -32.81 -29.57 -56.90
C MET A 3 -32.21 -28.21 -57.24
N ARG A 4 -32.78 -27.13 -56.70
CA ARG A 4 -32.18 -25.79 -56.85
C ARG A 4 -32.77 -24.68 -55.97
N SER A 5 -33.31 -25.01 -54.79
CA SER A 5 -33.90 -23.97 -53.91
C SER A 5 -33.43 -23.98 -52.45
N GLU A 6 -32.44 -24.81 -52.06
CA GLU A 6 -31.98 -24.85 -50.66
C GLU A 6 -30.54 -24.35 -50.43
N GLU A 7 -29.79 -23.99 -51.47
CA GLU A 7 -28.38 -23.58 -51.34
C GLU A 7 -28.16 -22.07 -51.08
N ALA A 8 -29.21 -21.25 -50.98
CA ALA A 8 -29.06 -19.79 -50.91
C ALA A 8 -29.25 -19.17 -49.51
N GLU A 9 -29.69 -19.94 -48.51
CA GLU A 9 -29.90 -19.42 -47.14
C GLU A 9 -28.84 -19.91 -46.13
N GLU A 10 -28.02 -20.89 -46.48
CA GLU A 10 -26.93 -21.39 -45.61
C GLU A 10 -25.61 -20.62 -45.74
N THR A 11 -25.52 -19.61 -46.61
CA THR A 11 -24.32 -18.76 -46.74
C THR A 11 -24.31 -17.56 -45.78
N MET A 12 -25.17 -17.54 -44.74
CA MET A 12 -24.93 -16.75 -43.54
C MET A 12 -23.99 -17.50 -42.59
N GLN A 13 -22.86 -17.94 -43.15
CA GLN A 13 -21.68 -18.36 -42.40
C GLN A 13 -21.24 -17.20 -41.51
N GLN A 14 -21.60 -17.32 -40.23
CA GLN A 14 -20.65 -17.22 -39.12
C GLN A 14 -19.41 -16.37 -39.44
N GLN A 15 -19.59 -15.05 -39.55
CA GLN A 15 -18.49 -14.14 -39.34
C GLN A 15 -18.35 -13.94 -37.84
N GLN A 16 -17.78 -14.96 -37.18
CA GLN A 16 -17.20 -14.79 -35.86
C GLN A 16 -16.17 -13.67 -35.99
N VAL A 17 -16.48 -12.50 -35.45
CA VAL A 17 -15.49 -11.49 -35.15
C VAL A 17 -14.59 -12.12 -34.09
N GLN A 18 -13.54 -12.78 -34.54
CA GLN A 18 -12.48 -13.26 -33.68
C GLN A 18 -11.73 -12.01 -33.23
N VAL A 19 -12.22 -11.42 -32.14
CA VAL A 19 -11.45 -10.45 -31.37
C VAL A 19 -10.14 -11.18 -31.06
N PRO A 20 -8.98 -10.73 -31.57
CA PRO A 20 -7.73 -11.40 -31.25
C PRO A 20 -7.65 -11.46 -29.72
N PRO A 21 -7.15 -12.57 -29.13
CA PRO A 21 -6.88 -12.57 -27.71
C PRO A 21 -5.92 -11.42 -27.48
N VAL A 22 -6.42 -10.34 -26.88
CA VAL A 22 -5.57 -9.33 -26.27
C VAL A 22 -4.75 -10.16 -25.29
N LEU A 23 -3.48 -10.35 -25.61
CA LEU A 23 -2.51 -10.85 -24.66
C LEU A 23 -2.49 -9.77 -23.58
N GLU A 24 -3.39 -9.91 -22.61
CA GLU A 24 -3.43 -9.11 -21.39
C GLU A 24 -2.05 -9.30 -20.77
N GLU A 25 -1.16 -8.34 -20.99
CA GLU A 25 0.09 -8.25 -20.27
C GLU A 25 -0.30 -8.26 -18.80
N LYS A 26 0.05 -9.35 -18.12
CA LYS A 26 -0.35 -9.58 -16.74
C LYS A 26 0.26 -8.47 -15.89
N LYS A 27 -0.55 -7.46 -15.56
CA LYS A 27 -0.09 -6.29 -14.81
C LYS A 27 0.46 -6.77 -13.47
N LYS A 28 1.72 -6.45 -13.20
CA LYS A 28 2.36 -6.76 -11.92
C LYS A 28 1.55 -6.15 -10.78
N LYS A 29 1.18 -6.99 -9.81
CA LYS A 29 0.43 -6.55 -8.63
C LYS A 29 1.28 -5.59 -7.79
N ARG A 30 0.72 -4.43 -7.48
CA ARG A 30 1.33 -3.39 -6.63
C ARG A 30 0.57 -3.32 -5.32
N VAL A 31 1.23 -3.67 -4.22
CA VAL A 31 0.67 -3.57 -2.88
C VAL A 31 1.37 -2.44 -2.14
N MET A 32 0.60 -1.52 -1.56
CA MET A 32 1.15 -0.49 -0.68
C MET A 32 0.86 -0.86 0.76
N VAL A 33 1.87 -0.83 1.64
CA VAL A 33 1.73 -1.15 3.06
C VAL A 33 2.12 0.07 3.87
N ALA A 34 1.22 0.58 4.72
CA ALA A 34 1.56 1.67 5.63
C ALA A 34 2.07 1.12 6.97
N LEU A 35 3.28 1.55 7.35
CA LEU A 35 3.97 1.12 8.56
C LEU A 35 4.21 2.25 9.55
N ASP A 36 4.11 1.90 10.82
CA ASP A 36 4.42 2.73 11.98
C ASP A 36 5.29 1.94 12.96
N GLU A 37 5.65 2.54 14.10
CA GLU A 37 6.46 1.88 15.13
C GLU A 37 5.69 0.77 15.89
N HIS A 38 4.43 0.50 15.55
CA HIS A 38 3.62 -0.49 16.26
C HIS A 38 3.69 -1.88 15.62
N GLU A 39 3.75 -2.91 16.48
CA GLU A 39 3.75 -4.32 16.06
C GLU A 39 2.56 -4.70 15.16
N GLY A 40 1.42 -4.02 15.30
CA GLY A 40 0.23 -4.27 14.49
C GLY A 40 0.42 -3.99 13.01
N SER A 41 1.24 -3.00 12.63
CA SER A 41 1.55 -2.70 11.24
C SER A 41 2.55 -3.71 10.66
N PHE A 42 3.56 -4.12 11.45
CA PHE A 42 4.46 -5.22 11.07
C PHE A 42 3.74 -6.56 10.93
N TYR A 43 2.73 -6.84 11.76
CA TYR A 43 1.87 -8.01 11.57
C TYR A 43 1.13 -7.93 10.23
N ALA A 44 0.60 -6.76 9.87
CA ALA A 44 -0.07 -6.55 8.60
C ALA A 44 0.86 -6.80 7.40
N LEU A 45 2.12 -6.34 7.48
CA LEU A 45 3.15 -6.62 6.47
C LEU A 45 3.43 -8.13 6.33
N LYS A 46 3.66 -8.83 7.44
CA LYS A 46 3.90 -10.28 7.41
C LYS A 46 2.69 -11.04 6.86
N TRP A 47 1.49 -10.63 7.25
CA TRP A 47 0.26 -11.21 6.72
C TRP A 47 0.15 -10.98 5.22
N ASP A 48 0.41 -9.76 4.76
CA ASP A 48 0.36 -9.38 3.35
C ASP A 48 1.33 -10.21 2.50
N LEU A 49 2.61 -10.28 2.89
CA LEU A 49 3.60 -11.13 2.23
C LEU A 49 3.14 -12.59 2.14
N ASN A 50 2.55 -13.10 3.21
CA ASN A 50 2.11 -14.50 3.28
C ASN A 50 0.88 -14.83 2.44
N ASN A 51 0.04 -13.85 2.12
CA ASN A 51 -1.26 -14.09 1.50
C ASN A 51 -1.39 -13.46 0.11
N LEU A 52 -0.82 -12.27 -0.12
CA LEU A 52 -1.00 -11.53 -1.37
C LEU A 52 0.12 -11.74 -2.40
N PHE A 53 1.30 -12.19 -1.96
CA PHE A 53 2.48 -12.45 -2.78
C PHE A 53 2.83 -13.94 -2.89
N THR A 54 1.85 -14.81 -2.68
CA THR A 54 2.04 -16.25 -2.89
C THR A 54 2.04 -16.54 -4.38
N THR A 55 3.22 -16.81 -4.95
CA THR A 55 3.34 -17.46 -6.25
C THR A 55 2.64 -18.82 -6.16
N CYS A 56 1.67 -19.07 -7.04
CA CYS A 56 1.09 -20.39 -7.18
C CYS A 56 2.23 -21.37 -7.48
N ASP A 57 2.51 -22.27 -6.54
CA ASP A 57 3.45 -23.36 -6.73
C ASP A 57 2.80 -24.40 -7.67
N HIS A 58 2.87 -24.13 -8.96
CA HIS A 58 2.52 -25.09 -10.00
C HIS A 58 3.78 -25.51 -10.74
N GLY A 59 4.75 -26.09 -10.01
CA GLY A 59 5.68 -27.12 -10.51
C GLY A 59 6.53 -26.81 -11.75
N LEU A 60 6.54 -25.59 -12.24
CA LEU A 60 7.25 -25.12 -13.42
C LEU A 60 7.88 -23.79 -13.02
N GLY A 61 9.18 -23.66 -13.27
CA GLY A 61 10.07 -22.69 -12.64
C GLY A 61 9.49 -21.28 -12.49
N VAL A 62 9.87 -20.63 -11.40
CA VAL A 62 9.55 -19.22 -11.15
C VAL A 62 10.13 -18.39 -12.31
N ASP A 63 9.30 -18.06 -13.29
CA ASP A 63 9.63 -17.04 -14.26
C ASP A 63 9.79 -15.73 -13.48
N GLN A 64 11.00 -15.20 -13.49
CA GLN A 64 11.42 -13.99 -12.77
C GLN A 64 10.63 -12.73 -13.19
N GLN A 65 9.72 -12.87 -14.15
CA GLN A 65 8.91 -11.81 -14.73
C GLN A 65 7.62 -11.48 -13.96
N ASP A 66 7.12 -12.33 -13.05
CA ASP A 66 5.85 -12.09 -12.33
C ASP A 66 6.05 -11.67 -10.85
N VAL A 67 7.14 -10.97 -10.57
CA VAL A 67 7.45 -10.45 -9.22
C VAL A 67 6.58 -9.21 -8.94
N GLY A 68 5.70 -9.31 -7.96
CA GLY A 68 4.89 -8.19 -7.49
C GLY A 68 5.73 -7.09 -6.82
N ILE A 69 5.19 -5.88 -6.79
CA ILE A 69 5.83 -4.69 -6.19
C ILE A 69 5.18 -4.42 -4.85
N MET A 70 6.00 -4.28 -3.81
CA MET A 70 5.59 -3.85 -2.48
C MET A 70 6.12 -2.45 -2.21
N ILE A 71 5.23 -1.53 -1.88
CA ILE A 71 5.53 -0.13 -1.58
C ILE A 71 5.31 0.07 -0.09
N ILE A 72 6.38 0.22 0.68
CA ILE A 72 6.32 0.43 2.12
C ILE A 72 6.32 1.93 2.38
N VAL A 73 5.26 2.44 2.99
CA VAL A 73 5.09 3.85 3.31
C VAL A 73 5.18 4.04 4.82
N HIS A 74 6.06 4.93 5.26
CA HIS A 74 6.12 5.38 6.64
C HIS A 74 5.91 6.90 6.69
N VAL A 75 5.04 7.37 7.59
CA VAL A 75 4.77 8.80 7.75
C VAL A 75 5.31 9.27 9.10
N GLN A 76 6.23 10.24 9.04
CA GLN A 76 6.72 10.97 10.20
C GLN A 76 5.80 12.15 10.51
N LEU A 77 5.36 12.24 11.76
CA LEU A 77 4.60 13.39 12.23
C LEU A 77 5.54 14.60 12.33
N PRO A 78 5.20 15.75 11.70
CA PRO A 78 5.99 16.94 11.83
C PRO A 78 5.98 17.40 13.28
N PHE A 79 7.13 17.81 13.79
CA PHE A 79 7.21 18.40 15.13
C PHE A 79 6.34 19.66 15.17
N GLN A 80 5.24 19.60 15.93
CA GLN A 80 4.33 20.74 16.06
C GLN A 80 5.03 21.84 16.86
N HIS A 81 5.43 22.90 16.17
CA HIS A 81 5.95 24.09 16.81
C HIS A 81 4.78 24.77 17.51
N TYR A 82 4.79 24.77 18.84
CA TYR A 82 3.79 25.51 19.59
C TYR A 82 4.10 27.00 19.48
N ILE A 83 3.50 27.64 18.48
CA ILE A 83 3.56 29.09 18.32
C ILE A 83 2.62 29.68 19.36
N TYR A 84 3.19 30.26 20.42
CA TYR A 84 2.37 30.94 21.42
C TYR A 84 2.12 32.38 20.98
N PRO A 85 0.86 32.86 20.95
CA PRO A 85 0.59 34.26 20.69
C PRO A 85 1.12 35.09 21.85
N GLY A 86 2.20 35.83 21.61
CA GLY A 86 2.78 36.77 22.56
C GLY A 86 2.36 38.21 22.26
N PRO A 87 2.48 39.13 23.25
CA PRO A 87 2.17 40.55 23.06
C PRO A 87 3.05 41.25 22.00
N ALA A 88 4.16 40.65 21.61
CA ALA A 88 5.05 41.12 20.54
C ALA A 88 4.99 40.27 19.25
N GLY A 89 3.96 39.42 19.10
CA GLY A 89 3.80 38.52 17.97
C GLY A 89 4.02 37.05 18.34
N PRO A 90 3.99 36.14 17.34
CA PRO A 90 4.20 34.71 17.54
C PRO A 90 5.60 34.44 18.12
N ALA A 91 5.66 33.89 19.33
CA ALA A 91 6.89 33.45 19.96
C ALA A 91 7.07 31.94 19.77
N VAL A 92 8.17 31.54 19.13
CA VAL A 92 8.56 30.13 18.99
C VAL A 92 9.43 29.76 20.19
N TYR A 93 8.89 28.97 21.12
CA TYR A 93 9.70 28.40 22.22
C TYR A 93 10.27 27.06 21.77
N GLY A 94 11.47 27.10 21.20
CA GLY A 94 12.24 25.91 20.88
C GLY A 94 13.65 26.32 20.45
N ASN A 95 14.67 25.84 21.17
CA ASN A 95 16.03 25.99 20.70
C ASN A 95 16.17 25.18 19.38
N THR A 96 16.79 25.76 18.36
CA THR A 96 17.07 25.09 17.08
C THR A 96 17.79 23.75 17.28
N SER A 97 18.62 23.66 18.32
CA SER A 97 19.32 22.41 18.68
C SER A 97 18.37 21.28 19.12
N VAL A 98 17.25 21.60 19.76
CA VAL A 98 16.24 20.62 20.16
C VAL A 98 15.50 20.11 18.93
N MET A 99 15.17 20.99 17.98
CA MET A 99 14.52 20.61 16.73
C MET A 99 15.40 19.69 15.89
N GLU A 100 16.68 20.03 15.76
CA GLU A 100 17.65 19.20 15.03
C GLU A 100 17.81 17.81 15.67
N SER A 101 17.83 17.76 17.00
CA SER A 101 17.91 16.50 17.75
C SER A 101 16.66 15.63 17.54
N VAL A 102 15.46 16.22 17.57
CA VAL A 102 14.21 15.49 17.30
C VAL A 102 14.16 14.99 15.86
N LYS A 103 14.50 15.85 14.89
CA LYS A 103 14.53 15.46 13.48
C LYS A 103 15.49 14.29 13.24
N LYS A 104 16.71 14.37 13.79
CA LYS A 104 17.70 13.31 13.70
C LYS A 104 17.22 12.00 14.34
N ALA A 105 16.50 12.08 15.45
CA ALA A 105 15.90 10.92 16.09
C ALA A 105 14.79 10.30 15.23
N GLN A 106 13.94 11.13 14.60
CA GLN A 106 12.89 10.66 13.69
C GLN A 106 13.49 9.96 12.46
N GLU A 107 14.48 10.59 11.80
CA GLU A 107 15.22 9.98 10.68
C GLU A 107 15.84 8.64 11.06
N HIS A 108 16.45 8.55 12.24
CA HIS A 108 17.04 7.32 12.75
C HIS A 108 15.99 6.22 12.99
N ASN A 109 14.87 6.57 13.63
CA ASN A 109 13.78 5.63 13.88
C ASN A 109 13.17 5.10 12.59
N SER A 110 12.94 5.97 11.60
CA SER A 110 12.39 5.55 10.31
C SER A 110 13.35 4.68 9.52
N ALA A 111 14.66 4.95 9.59
CA ALA A 111 15.66 4.07 8.99
C ALA A 111 15.64 2.66 9.61
N ILE A 112 15.55 2.57 10.94
CA ILE A 112 15.43 1.27 11.64
C ILE A 112 14.14 0.55 11.22
N LEU A 113 13.00 1.25 11.27
CA LEU A 113 11.69 0.70 10.90
C LEU A 113 11.70 0.14 9.48
N LEU A 114 12.18 0.92 8.52
CA LEU A 114 12.25 0.49 7.12
C LEU A 114 13.24 -0.64 6.92
N SER A 115 14.40 -0.63 7.61
CA SER A 115 15.35 -1.73 7.57
C SER A 115 14.73 -3.04 8.06
N CYS A 116 14.00 -3.01 9.18
CA CYS A 116 13.28 -4.18 9.69
C CYS A 116 12.20 -4.66 8.72
N ALA A 117 11.48 -3.73 8.09
CA ALA A 117 10.43 -4.06 7.13
C ALA A 117 11.00 -4.71 5.86
N VAL A 118 12.08 -4.15 5.30
CA VAL A 118 12.79 -4.72 4.14
C VAL A 118 13.30 -6.12 4.46
N GLN A 119 13.90 -6.32 5.64
CA GLN A 119 14.38 -7.64 6.07
C GLN A 119 13.25 -8.68 6.14
N ILE A 120 12.04 -8.29 6.57
CA ILE A 120 10.87 -9.18 6.57
C ILE A 120 10.46 -9.54 5.13
N CYS A 121 10.60 -8.61 4.18
CA CYS A 121 10.26 -8.86 2.78
C CYS A 121 11.26 -9.75 2.05
N GLU A 122 12.51 -9.86 2.52
CA GLU A 122 13.53 -10.77 1.93
C GLU A 122 13.14 -12.25 2.01
N GLU A 123 12.18 -12.60 2.89
CA GLU A 123 11.62 -13.96 2.99
C GLU A 123 10.91 -14.41 1.69
N LYS A 124 10.53 -13.48 0.80
CA LYS A 124 9.81 -13.79 -0.44
C LYS A 124 10.32 -12.97 -1.64
N PRO A 125 10.23 -13.53 -2.87
CA PRO A 125 10.58 -12.78 -4.08
C PRO A 125 9.57 -11.66 -4.32
N THR A 126 9.87 -10.46 -3.84
CA THR A 126 9.09 -9.23 -4.02
C THR A 126 10.03 -8.06 -4.30
N LYS A 127 9.64 -7.15 -5.19
CA LYS A 127 10.37 -5.90 -5.37
C LYS A 127 9.88 -4.90 -4.32
N VAL A 128 10.75 -4.52 -3.39
CA VAL A 128 10.41 -3.59 -2.31
C VAL A 128 10.85 -2.18 -2.66
N GLU A 129 9.94 -1.23 -2.54
CA GLU A 129 10.17 0.21 -2.64
C GLU A 129 9.79 0.84 -1.29
N THR A 130 10.62 1.72 -0.75
CA THR A 130 10.37 2.38 0.54
C THR A 130 10.16 3.87 0.33
N VAL A 131 9.20 4.44 1.06
CA VAL A 131 8.84 5.86 1.00
C VAL A 131 8.67 6.38 2.42
N VAL A 132 9.39 7.45 2.77
CA VAL A 132 9.18 8.22 4.00
C VAL A 132 8.51 9.54 3.64
N LEU A 133 7.45 9.89 4.35
CA LEU A 133 6.68 11.10 4.14
C LEU A 133 6.60 11.90 5.44
N ASP A 134 6.61 13.23 5.33
CA ASP A 134 6.38 14.14 6.45
C ASP A 134 4.96 14.68 6.41
N GLY A 135 4.19 14.55 7.49
CA GLY A 135 2.85 15.13 7.57
C GLY A 135 1.89 14.38 8.49
N ASP A 136 0.59 14.64 8.33
CA ASP A 136 -0.45 13.84 8.99
C ASP A 136 -0.57 12.47 8.30
N PRO A 137 -0.41 11.34 9.02
CA PRO A 137 -0.48 10.01 8.43
C PRO A 137 -1.76 9.74 7.65
N LYS A 138 -2.90 10.29 8.06
CA LYS A 138 -4.19 10.08 7.40
C LYS A 138 -4.18 10.65 5.98
N GLU A 139 -3.64 11.84 5.83
CA GLU A 139 -3.57 12.56 4.54
C GLU A 139 -2.45 12.01 3.68
N MET A 140 -1.25 11.85 4.25
CA MET A 140 -0.05 11.43 3.52
C MET A 140 -0.19 10.01 2.95
N ILE A 141 -0.84 9.08 3.68
CA ILE A 141 -1.10 7.73 3.16
C ILE A 141 -2.07 7.78 1.97
N CYS A 142 -3.14 8.57 2.06
CA CYS A 142 -4.08 8.72 0.95
C CYS A 142 -3.39 9.35 -0.27
N GLN A 143 -2.59 10.39 -0.06
CA GLN A 143 -1.81 11.03 -1.12
C GLN A 143 -0.81 10.05 -1.77
N ALA A 144 -0.11 9.24 -0.97
CA ALA A 144 0.80 8.21 -1.48
C ALA A 144 0.06 7.18 -2.34
N ALA A 145 -1.15 6.76 -1.93
CA ALA A 145 -1.98 5.85 -2.72
C ALA A 145 -2.36 6.47 -4.07
N GLU A 146 -2.71 7.76 -4.08
CA GLU A 146 -3.05 8.48 -5.31
C GLU A 146 -1.86 8.63 -6.25
N GLN A 147 -0.64 8.81 -5.73
CA GLN A 147 0.56 8.98 -6.55
C GLN A 147 1.12 7.66 -7.07
N THR A 148 1.05 6.61 -6.25
CA THR A 148 1.67 5.31 -6.57
C THR A 148 0.71 4.34 -7.25
N HIS A 149 -0.60 4.62 -7.22
CA HIS A 149 -1.66 3.81 -7.80
C HIS A 149 -1.53 2.31 -7.46
N PRO A 150 -1.48 1.94 -6.16
CA PRO A 150 -1.42 0.54 -5.78
C PRO A 150 -2.76 -0.14 -6.09
N ASP A 151 -2.70 -1.43 -6.40
CA ASP A 151 -3.90 -2.23 -6.60
C ASP A 151 -4.63 -2.48 -5.25
N ILE A 152 -3.88 -2.41 -4.13
CA ILE A 152 -4.44 -2.47 -2.77
C ILE A 152 -3.53 -1.75 -1.76
N LEU A 153 -4.15 -1.04 -0.82
CA LEU A 153 -3.51 -0.52 0.39
C LEU A 153 -3.71 -1.49 1.55
N VAL A 154 -2.65 -1.86 2.24
CA VAL A 154 -2.67 -2.68 3.45
C VAL A 154 -2.29 -1.81 4.65
N VAL A 155 -3.12 -1.88 5.69
CA VAL A 155 -2.88 -1.21 6.97
C VAL A 155 -3.17 -2.15 8.14
N GLY A 156 -2.51 -1.92 9.27
CA GLY A 156 -2.90 -2.56 10.53
C GLY A 156 -4.27 -2.05 11.03
N SER A 157 -5.03 -2.87 11.74
CA SER A 157 -6.30 -2.47 12.37
C SER A 157 -6.14 -1.45 13.51
N ARG A 158 -4.92 -1.31 14.04
CA ARG A 158 -4.55 -0.39 15.11
C ARG A 158 -3.20 0.24 14.78
N GLY A 159 -3.04 1.51 15.13
CA GLY A 159 -1.77 2.26 15.09
C GLY A 159 -1.52 3.00 16.40
N LEU A 160 -0.83 4.14 16.34
CA LEU A 160 -0.37 5.06 17.43
C LEU A 160 -1.28 5.27 18.68
N SER A 161 -2.57 4.95 18.62
CA SER A 161 -3.53 5.19 19.71
C SER A 161 -3.80 3.93 20.54
N LYS A 162 -3.42 3.95 21.84
CA LYS A 162 -3.64 2.89 22.85
C LYS A 162 -5.11 2.71 23.29
N LEU A 163 -6.09 3.03 22.45
CA LEU A 163 -7.50 2.92 22.82
C LEU A 163 -7.99 1.48 22.69
N LYS A 164 -8.09 0.79 23.83
CA LYS A 164 -8.58 -0.60 23.91
C LYS A 164 -10.06 -0.79 23.51
N ARG A 165 -10.82 0.30 23.29
CA ARG A 165 -12.28 0.26 23.03
C ARG A 165 -12.67 0.43 21.56
N THR A 166 -11.78 0.86 20.66
CA THR A 166 -12.13 1.01 19.24
C THR A 166 -11.79 -0.25 18.44
N PHE A 167 -12.65 -0.58 17.46
CA PHE A 167 -12.42 -1.71 16.55
C PHE A 167 -11.35 -1.40 15.51
N LEU A 168 -11.27 -0.13 15.08
CA LEU A 168 -10.29 0.43 14.14
C LEU A 168 -9.50 1.59 14.79
N GLY A 169 -8.24 1.75 14.37
CA GLY A 169 -7.41 2.91 14.68
C GLY A 169 -7.77 4.13 13.82
N SER A 170 -7.40 5.33 14.25
CA SER A 170 -7.76 6.59 13.58
C SER A 170 -7.25 6.71 12.14
N VAL A 171 -6.07 6.15 11.84
CA VAL A 171 -5.48 6.15 10.49
C VAL A 171 -6.20 5.16 9.59
N SER A 172 -6.37 3.92 10.05
CA SER A 172 -7.03 2.86 9.27
C SER A 172 -8.50 3.19 8.99
N ASP A 173 -9.20 3.75 9.98
CA ASP A 173 -10.58 4.24 9.83
C ASP A 173 -10.66 5.38 8.82
N TYR A 174 -9.76 6.36 8.89
CA TYR A 174 -9.72 7.44 7.91
C TYR A 174 -9.44 6.91 6.49
N CYS A 175 -8.42 6.06 6.33
CA CYS A 175 -8.07 5.50 5.03
C CYS A 175 -9.23 4.70 4.43
N ALA A 176 -9.97 3.95 5.27
CA ALA A 176 -11.14 3.19 4.82
C ALA A 176 -12.22 4.03 4.14
N HIS A 177 -12.33 5.31 4.53
CA HIS A 177 -13.32 6.23 3.98
C HIS A 177 -12.78 7.13 2.85
N HIS A 178 -11.47 7.33 2.76
CA HIS A 178 -10.89 8.39 1.90
C HIS A 178 -9.94 7.89 0.82
N VAL A 179 -9.35 6.69 0.97
CA VAL A 179 -8.42 6.18 -0.04
C VAL A 179 -9.16 5.76 -1.30
N LYS A 180 -8.60 6.07 -2.47
CA LYS A 180 -9.22 5.79 -3.77
C LYS A 180 -8.98 4.38 -4.30
N CYS A 181 -8.08 3.62 -3.69
CA CYS A 181 -7.81 2.22 -4.04
C CYS A 181 -8.51 1.26 -3.06
N PRO A 182 -8.64 -0.04 -3.40
CA PRO A 182 -9.04 -1.04 -2.43
C PRO A 182 -8.15 -1.01 -1.19
N ILE A 183 -8.74 -1.23 -0.02
CA ILE A 183 -8.02 -1.27 1.25
C ILE A 183 -8.26 -2.58 1.98
N LEU A 184 -7.19 -3.12 2.56
CA LEU A 184 -7.20 -4.27 3.45
C LEU A 184 -6.73 -3.84 4.83
N ILE A 185 -7.57 -4.07 5.83
CA ILE A 185 -7.25 -3.80 7.23
C ILE A 185 -6.98 -5.11 7.94
N VAL A 186 -5.73 -5.31 8.36
CA VAL A 186 -5.29 -6.56 8.98
C VAL A 186 -5.35 -6.44 10.51
N LYS A 187 -6.08 -7.36 11.14
CA LYS A 187 -6.18 -7.45 12.58
C LYS A 187 -5.36 -8.64 13.10
N PRO A 188 -4.46 -8.45 14.08
CA PRO A 188 -3.76 -9.57 14.69
C PRO A 188 -4.74 -10.49 15.44
N PRO A 189 -4.46 -11.80 15.50
CA PRO A 189 -5.24 -12.75 16.27
C PRO A 189 -5.25 -12.37 17.75
N LYS A 190 -6.27 -12.82 18.48
CA LYS A 190 -6.41 -12.61 19.93
C LYS A 190 -5.63 -13.64 20.72
#